data_AF-A0A8G2CMH3-F1
#
_entry.id   AF-A0A8G2CMH3-F1
#
_cell.length_a   1.000
_cell.length_b   1.000
_cell.length_c   1.000
_cell.angle_alpha   90.00
_cell.angle_beta   90.00
_cell.angle_gamma   90.00
#
_symmetry.space_group_name_H-M   'P 1'
#
loop_
_entity.id
_entity.type
_entity.pdbx_description
1 polymer ?
#
loop_
_entity_poly.entity_id
_entity_poly.type
_entity_poly.pdbx_seq_one_letter_code
_entity_poly.pdbx_strand_id
1 'polypeptide(L)'
;MPQLLTAADPGHQHAVLITPMHQAEIDPSFPIIRLAMPKVQLPAWRQYARRAIASKSPGRGILAARWHNRHHPAGLACFNTRTELDNTKTLCARPVVAVDILHPDYLITALVKQLGGVT
;
A
#
# COMPACT_ATOMS: atom_id res chain seq x y z
N MET A 1 10.01 26.14 6.45
CA MET A 1 9.16 26.02 5.23
C MET A 1 9.55 24.74 4.52
N PRO A 2 8.62 23.82 4.18
CA PRO A 2 8.99 22.61 3.45
C PRO A 2 9.27 23.00 1.99
N GLN A 3 10.43 22.59 1.48
CA GLN A 3 10.81 22.82 0.09
C GLN A 3 9.90 22.00 -0.83
N LEU A 4 9.18 22.68 -1.73
CA LEU A 4 8.58 22.05 -2.90
C LEU A 4 9.74 21.50 -3.75
N LEU A 5 9.79 20.19 -3.92
CA LEU A 5 10.64 19.54 -4.91
C LEU A 5 10.12 19.93 -6.31
N THR A 6 10.74 20.94 -6.90
CA THR A 6 10.49 21.36 -8.27
C THR A 6 11.03 20.31 -9.23
N ALA A 7 10.15 19.84 -10.12
CA ALA A 7 10.48 18.90 -11.18
C ALA A 7 11.43 19.54 -12.21
N ALA A 8 12.74 19.33 -12.07
CA ALA A 8 13.73 19.55 -13.14
C ALA A 8 15.12 18.94 -12.82
N ASP A 9 15.17 17.77 -12.17
CA ASP A 9 16.41 17.00 -12.07
C ASP A 9 16.32 15.75 -12.96
N PRO A 10 17.04 15.68 -14.09
CA PRO A 10 16.99 14.54 -15.01
C PRO A 10 17.51 13.23 -14.40
N GLY A 11 18.09 13.25 -13.18
CA GLY A 11 18.48 12.06 -12.43
C GLY A 11 17.36 11.36 -11.65
N HIS A 12 16.16 11.94 -11.56
CA HIS A 12 15.08 11.46 -10.67
C HIS A 12 13.95 10.71 -11.40
N GLN A 13 14.23 9.99 -12.49
CA GLN A 13 13.24 9.14 -13.17
C GLN A 13 12.70 7.96 -12.33
N HIS A 14 13.10 7.85 -11.06
CA HIS A 14 12.81 6.74 -10.15
C HIS A 14 12.25 7.22 -8.79
N ALA A 15 11.53 8.34 -8.75
CA ALA A 15 10.93 8.79 -7.50
C ALA A 15 9.75 7.89 -7.09
N VAL A 16 9.89 7.18 -5.97
CA VAL A 16 8.77 6.53 -5.28
C VAL A 16 8.02 7.58 -4.47
N LEU A 17 6.73 7.76 -4.75
CA LEU A 17 5.84 8.63 -4.00
C LEU A 17 5.07 7.81 -2.97
N ILE A 18 5.15 8.20 -1.71
CA ILE A 18 4.34 7.61 -0.63
C ILE A 18 3.21 8.57 -0.31
N THR A 19 1.97 8.16 -0.59
CA THR A 19 0.77 8.98 -0.39
C THR A 19 -0.32 8.17 0.29
N PRO A 20 -1.31 8.81 0.95
CA PRO A 20 -2.53 8.13 1.34
C PRO A 20 -3.16 7.38 0.17
N MET A 21 -3.61 6.15 0.42
CA MET A 21 -4.28 5.34 -0.61
C MET A 21 -5.63 5.95 -0.97
N HIS A 22 -5.93 6.03 -2.27
CA HIS A 22 -7.20 6.49 -2.81
C HIS A 22 -8.17 5.31 -3.04
N GLN A 23 -9.46 5.62 -3.12
CA GLN A 23 -10.53 4.64 -3.37
C GLN A 23 -10.30 3.80 -4.64
N ALA A 24 -9.77 4.43 -5.70
CA ALA A 24 -9.52 3.76 -6.99
C ALA A 24 -8.45 2.65 -6.89
N GLU A 25 -7.63 2.65 -5.84
CA GLU A 25 -6.52 1.72 -5.67
C GLU A 25 -6.90 0.48 -4.84
N ILE A 26 -8.11 0.41 -4.31
CA ILE A 26 -8.54 -0.71 -3.46
C ILE A 26 -8.45 -2.02 -4.24
N ASP A 27 -9.04 -2.10 -5.43
CA ASP A 27 -9.02 -3.34 -6.20
C ASP A 27 -7.63 -3.64 -6.80
N PRO A 28 -6.93 -2.67 -7.42
CA PRO A 28 -5.56 -2.86 -7.94
C PRO A 28 -4.53 -3.31 -6.89
N SER A 29 -4.77 -3.04 -5.61
CA SER A 29 -3.85 -3.40 -4.53
C SER A 29 -4.15 -4.74 -3.86
N PHE A 30 -5.29 -5.36 -4.15
CA PHE A 30 -5.60 -6.69 -3.63
C PHE A 30 -4.51 -7.74 -3.90
N PRO A 31 -3.88 -7.79 -5.09
CA PRO A 31 -2.76 -8.69 -5.35
C PRO A 31 -1.62 -8.59 -4.32
N ILE A 32 -1.23 -7.36 -3.96
CA ILE A 32 -0.18 -7.07 -2.97
C ILE A 32 -0.59 -7.61 -1.60
N ILE A 33 -1.84 -7.36 -1.21
CA ILE A 33 -2.40 -7.84 0.05
C ILE A 33 -2.48 -9.36 0.09
N ARG A 34 -2.89 -9.99 -1.00
CA ARG A 34 -2.99 -11.45 -1.10
C ARG A 34 -1.61 -12.10 -1.00
N LEU A 35 -0.56 -11.50 -1.56
CA LEU A 35 0.81 -12.01 -1.40
C LEU A 35 1.30 -11.98 0.05
N ALA A 36 1.09 -10.87 0.76
CA ALA A 36 1.53 -10.77 2.15
C ALA A 36 0.61 -11.46 3.15
N MET A 37 -0.67 -11.60 2.80
CA MET A 37 -1.68 -12.24 3.62
C MET A 37 -2.47 -13.24 2.76
N PRO A 38 -1.92 -14.45 2.49
CA PRO A 38 -2.47 -15.42 1.55
C PRO A 38 -3.88 -15.92 1.86
N LYS A 39 -4.40 -15.68 3.07
CA LYS A 39 -5.75 -16.06 3.48
C LYS A 39 -6.79 -14.95 3.26
N VAL A 40 -6.36 -13.71 2.98
CA VAL A 40 -7.27 -12.56 2.81
C VAL A 40 -8.00 -12.68 1.48
N GLN A 41 -9.33 -12.59 1.52
CA GLN A 41 -10.19 -12.61 0.35
C GLN A 41 -10.53 -11.19 -0.12
N LEU A 42 -10.78 -11.01 -1.43
CA LEU A 42 -11.06 -9.70 -2.02
C LEU A 42 -12.21 -8.94 -1.33
N PRO A 43 -13.36 -9.57 -0.96
CA PRO A 43 -14.42 -8.86 -0.24
C PRO A 43 -13.97 -8.34 1.14
N ALA A 44 -13.21 -9.15 1.88
CA ALA A 44 -12.68 -8.77 3.20
C ALA A 44 -11.67 -7.61 3.09
N TRP A 45 -10.81 -7.66 2.06
CA TRP A 45 -9.90 -6.57 1.74
C TRP A 45 -10.64 -5.27 1.42
N ARG A 46 -11.61 -5.31 0.49
CA ARG A 46 -12.43 -4.14 0.11
C ARG A 46 -13.09 -3.51 1.34
N GLN A 47 -13.68 -4.33 2.21
CA GLN A 47 -14.32 -3.84 3.43
C GLN A 47 -13.31 -3.17 4.37
N TYR A 48 -12.16 -3.79 4.58
CA TYR A 48 -11.11 -3.23 5.41
C TYR A 48 -10.56 -1.91 4.85
N ALA A 49 -10.21 -1.89 3.57
CA ALA A 49 -9.60 -0.76 2.89
C ALA A 49 -10.52 0.47 2.90
N ARG A 50 -11.80 0.29 2.54
CA ARG A 50 -12.80 1.37 2.59
C ARG A 50 -12.92 1.98 3.98
N ARG A 51 -12.97 1.14 5.02
CA ARG A 51 -13.02 1.63 6.42
C ARG A 51 -11.75 2.36 6.83
N ALA A 52 -10.59 1.91 6.35
CA ALA A 52 -9.31 2.52 6.70
C ALA A 52 -9.13 3.89 6.03
N ILE A 53 -9.47 4.04 4.75
CA ILE A 53 -9.33 5.31 4.02
C ILE A 53 -10.44 6.32 4.36
N ALA A 54 -11.64 5.85 4.74
CA ALA A 54 -12.73 6.72 5.18
C ALA A 54 -12.58 7.19 6.64
N SER A 55 -11.58 6.67 7.36
CA SER A 55 -11.33 7.05 8.74
C SER A 55 -10.94 8.52 8.82
N LYS A 56 -11.77 9.34 9.50
CA LYS A 56 -11.41 10.70 9.88
C LYS A 56 -10.44 10.77 11.06
N SER A 57 -10.20 9.62 11.72
CA SER A 57 -9.21 9.56 12.79
C SER A 57 -7.81 9.60 12.16
N PRO A 58 -6.95 10.57 12.54
CA PRO A 58 -5.57 10.66 12.05
C PRO A 58 -4.73 9.45 12.45
N GLY A 59 -5.26 8.61 13.36
CA GLY A 59 -4.64 7.41 13.87
C GLY A 59 -4.93 6.14 13.09
N ARG A 60 -5.40 6.19 11.84
CA ARG A 60 -5.60 4.99 11.02
C ARG A 60 -5.60 5.34 9.54
N GLY A 61 -4.99 4.49 8.73
CA GLY A 61 -5.05 4.63 7.28
C GLY A 61 -4.26 3.59 6.55
N ILE A 62 -4.10 3.82 5.25
CA ILE A 62 -3.28 3.01 4.36
C ILE A 62 -2.42 3.98 3.54
N LEU A 63 -1.11 3.76 3.54
CA LEU A 63 -0.16 4.44 2.66
C LEU A 63 0.11 3.56 1.44
N ALA A 64 0.13 4.17 0.27
CA ALA A 64 0.46 3.54 -0.99
C ALA A 64 1.78 4.13 -1.52
N ALA A 65 2.73 3.25 -1.84
CA ALA A 65 3.93 3.60 -2.58
C ALA A 65 3.63 3.50 -4.08
N ARG A 66 3.92 4.56 -4.83
CA ARG A 66 3.68 4.65 -6.28
C ARG A 66 4.96 5.01 -7.01
N TRP A 67 5.16 4.43 -8.18
CA TRP A 67 6.09 4.98 -9.16
C TRP A 67 5.35 5.99 -10.03
N HIS A 68 6.00 7.10 -10.37
CA HIS A 68 5.40 8.19 -11.14
C HIS A 68 4.74 7.72 -12.46
N ASN A 69 5.28 6.66 -13.08
CA ASN A 69 4.82 6.13 -14.38
C ASN A 69 3.98 4.84 -14.27
N ARG A 70 3.44 4.48 -13.09
CA ARG A 70 2.61 3.26 -12.93
C ARG A 70 1.22 3.58 -12.40
N HIS A 71 0.21 2.91 -12.98
CA HIS A 71 -1.20 3.05 -12.58
C HIS A 71 -1.61 2.19 -11.36
N HIS A 72 -0.73 1.33 -10.87
CA HIS A 72 -0.96 0.51 -9.68
C HIS A 72 0.06 0.83 -8.59
N PRO A 73 -0.33 0.75 -7.29
CA PRO A 73 0.63 0.90 -6.21
C PRO A 73 1.68 -0.22 -6.27
N ALA A 74 2.92 0.10 -5.93
CA ALA A 74 4.04 -0.83 -5.82
C ALA A 74 4.17 -1.40 -4.39
N GLY A 75 3.58 -0.72 -3.40
CA GLY A 75 3.60 -1.20 -2.03
C GLY A 75 2.51 -0.57 -1.19
N LEU A 76 2.20 -1.22 -0.07
CA LEU A 76 1.20 -0.77 0.89
C LEU A 76 1.70 -0.90 2.32
N ALA A 77 1.31 0.05 3.15
CA ALA A 77 1.41 -0.06 4.61
C ALA A 77 0.08 0.33 5.25
N CYS A 78 -0.55 -0.61 5.95
CA CYS A 78 -1.72 -0.28 6.78
C CYS A 78 -1.21 0.13 8.16
N PHE A 79 -1.74 1.24 8.70
CA PHE A 79 -1.33 1.74 10.00
C PHE A 79 -2.51 2.05 10.89
N ASN A 80 -2.28 1.98 12.20
CA ASN A 80 -3.12 2.59 13.21
C ASN A 80 -2.27 3.15 14.36
N THR A 81 -2.81 4.06 15.15
CA THR A 81 -2.22 4.51 16.40
C THR A 81 -2.96 3.86 17.57
N ARG A 82 -2.21 3.39 18.55
CA ARG A 82 -2.74 2.93 19.84
C ARG A 82 -2.38 3.94 20.90
N THR A 83 -3.31 4.20 21.81
CA THR A 83 -3.03 4.94 23.04
C THR A 83 -2.58 3.93 24.09
N GLU A 84 -1.42 4.14 24.65
CA GLU A 84 -0.86 3.31 25.73
C GLU A 84 -1.40 3.75 27.09
N LEU A 85 -1.12 2.97 28.14
CA LEU A 85 -1.62 3.23 29.50
C LEU A 85 -1.13 4.57 30.07
N ASP A 86 0.04 5.03 29.64
CA ASP A 86 0.66 6.31 30.02
C ASP A 86 0.19 7.50 29.17
N ASN A 87 -0.90 7.33 28.39
CA ASN A 87 -1.44 8.29 27.43
C ASN A 87 -0.51 8.65 26.25
N THR A 88 0.59 7.93 26.06
CA THR A 88 1.41 8.08 24.85
C THR A 88 0.73 7.42 23.64
N LYS A 89 1.13 7.86 22.43
CA LYS A 89 0.59 7.32 21.17
C LYS A 89 1.66 6.51 20.44
N THR A 90 1.36 5.24 20.20
CA THR A 90 2.22 4.32 19.43
C THR A 90 1.66 4.12 18.03
N LEU A 91 2.47 4.40 17.01
CA LEU A 91 2.14 4.04 15.63
C LEU A 91 2.40 2.55 15.40
N CYS A 92 1.34 1.79 15.14
CA CYS A 92 1.38 0.39 14.76
C CYS A 92 1.16 0.25 13.25
N ALA A 93 2.16 -0.21 12.53
CA ALA A 93 2.02 -0.62 11.13
C ALA A 93 1.88 -2.14 11.03
N ARG A 94 0.94 -2.64 10.21
CA ARG A 94 0.71 -4.07 9.94
C ARG A 94 0.39 -4.29 8.47
N PRO A 95 0.77 -5.45 7.92
CA PRO A 95 2.10 -5.69 7.37
C PRO A 95 2.48 -4.65 6.30
N VAL A 96 3.76 -4.31 6.27
CA VAL A 96 4.37 -3.51 5.21
C VAL A 96 4.67 -4.45 4.05
N VAL A 97 3.92 -4.33 2.97
CA VAL A 97 4.17 -5.11 1.76
C VAL A 97 4.86 -4.20 0.77
N ALA A 98 6.17 -4.34 0.67
CA ALA A 98 6.89 -3.90 -0.52
C ALA A 98 6.83 -5.07 -1.49
N VAL A 99 5.98 -4.97 -2.50
CA VAL A 99 6.14 -5.82 -3.66
C VAL A 99 7.18 -5.14 -4.53
N ASP A 100 8.18 -5.94 -4.93
CA ASP A 100 9.33 -5.58 -5.74
C ASP A 100 9.20 -4.25 -6.49
N ILE A 101 9.85 -3.23 -5.93
CA ILE A 101 9.93 -1.85 -6.43
C ILE A 101 10.65 -1.83 -7.79
N LEU A 102 11.34 -2.91 -8.17
CA LEU A 102 12.23 -2.97 -9.32
C LEU A 102 11.65 -3.82 -10.47
N HIS A 103 10.96 -4.93 -10.21
CA HIS A 103 10.57 -5.88 -11.28
C HIS A 103 9.08 -6.35 -11.23
N PRO A 104 8.18 -5.76 -12.05
CA PRO A 104 6.75 -6.08 -12.04
C PRO A 104 6.42 -7.52 -12.51
N ASP A 105 7.31 -8.14 -13.28
CA ASP A 105 7.06 -9.47 -13.87
C ASP A 105 7.01 -10.58 -12.80
N TYR A 106 7.80 -10.47 -11.73
CA TYR A 106 7.79 -11.42 -10.62
C TYR A 106 6.48 -11.35 -9.83
N LEU A 107 5.96 -10.14 -9.61
CA LEU A 107 4.65 -9.93 -9.00
C LEU A 107 3.56 -10.60 -9.82
N ILE A 108 3.49 -10.28 -11.11
CA ILE A 108 2.47 -10.82 -12.03
C ILE A 108 2.55 -12.35 -12.06
N THR A 109 3.75 -12.91 -12.16
CA THR A 109 3.95 -14.37 -12.16
C THR A 109 3.48 -15.04 -10.88
N ALA A 110 3.79 -14.47 -9.71
CA ALA A 110 3.35 -15.01 -8.43
C ALA A 110 1.81 -14.96 -8.29
N LEU A 111 1.20 -13.88 -8.77
CA LEU A 111 -0.26 -13.71 -8.75
C LEU A 111 -0.98 -14.66 -9.70
N VAL A 112 -0.46 -14.83 -10.92
CA VAL A 112 -1.00 -15.79 -11.89
C VAL A 112 -0.93 -17.20 -11.33
N LYS A 113 0.17 -17.59 -10.66
CA LYS A 113 0.26 -18.89 -9.97
C LYS A 113 -0.79 -19.05 -8.87
N GLN A 114 -1.02 -18.01 -8.07
CA GLN A 114 -2.00 -18.08 -6.97
C GLN A 114 -3.46 -18.02 -7.43
N LEU A 115 -3.76 -17.31 -8.52
CA LEU A 115 -5.10 -17.21 -9.10
C LEU A 115 -5.44 -18.39 -10.02
N GLY A 116 -4.42 -19.01 -10.63
CA GLY A 116 -4.56 -20.09 -11.59
C GLY A 116 -4.92 -21.44 -10.98
N GLY A 117 -4.57 -21.72 -9.72
CA GLY A 117 -4.91 -22.99 -9.07
C GLY A 117 -4.67 -24.22 -9.96
N VAL A 118 -3.51 -24.30 -10.62
CA VAL A 118 -3.09 -25.52 -11.33
C VAL A 118 -1.83 -26.01 -10.67
N THR A 119 -1.98 -27.15 -10.00
CA THR A 119 -0.91 -28.08 -9.58
C THR A 119 0.10 -28.32 -10.67
#